data_AF-A0A7Y3V4W5-F1
#
_entry.id   AF-A0A7Y3V4W5-F1
#
_cell.length_a   1.000
_cell.length_b   1.000
_cell.length_c   1.000
_cell.angle_alpha   90.00
_cell.angle_beta   90.00
_cell.angle_gamma   90.00
#
_symmetry.space_group_name_H-M   'P 1'
#
loop_
_entity.id
_entity.type
_entity.pdbx_description
1 polymer ?
#
loop_
_entity_poly.entity_id
_entity_poly.type
_entity_poly.pdbx_seq_one_letter_code
_entity_poly.pdbx_strand_id
1 'polypeptide(L)'
;MDFNYTDEQNALRDTLTRFITKDYPFEARRALAKSAEGFSRAHWKQFADLGLLALPFPEDFGGMNGNAVDTMLVMETFGRGLVLEPYLATVVV
;
A
#
# COMPACT_ATOMS: atom_id res chain seq x y z
N MET A 1 -21.30 17.32 8.36
CA MET A 1 -20.62 16.20 7.68
C MET A 1 -19.19 16.64 7.46
N ASP A 2 -18.23 15.94 8.03
CA ASP A 2 -16.80 16.23 7.87
C ASP A 2 -16.24 15.27 6.80
N PHE A 3 -15.51 15.82 5.83
CA PHE A 3 -14.90 15.09 4.72
C PHE A 3 -13.37 15.14 4.76
N ASN A 4 -12.81 15.71 5.82
CA ASN A 4 -11.37 15.72 6.01
C ASN A 4 -10.90 14.33 6.47
N TYR A 5 -9.72 13.94 6.00
CA TYR A 5 -9.04 12.77 6.52
C TYR A 5 -8.58 13.00 7.96
N THR A 6 -8.54 11.93 8.74
CA THR A 6 -7.92 11.94 10.07
C THR A 6 -6.41 12.18 9.98
N ASP A 7 -5.78 12.53 11.09
CA ASP A 7 -4.31 12.69 11.14
C ASP A 7 -3.58 11.39 10.78
N GLU A 8 -4.10 10.25 11.21
CA GLU A 8 -3.57 8.92 10.89
C GLU A 8 -3.67 8.62 9.40
N GLN A 9 -4.82 8.93 8.77
CA GLN A 9 -5.03 8.79 7.35
C GLN A 9 -4.10 9.69 6.52
N ASN A 10 -3.89 10.94 6.95
CA ASN A 10 -2.93 11.84 6.32
C ASN A 10 -1.50 11.30 6.46
N ALA A 11 -1.11 10.82 7.65
CA ALA A 11 0.21 10.24 7.88
C ALA A 11 0.46 8.99 7.03
N LEU A 12 -0.54 8.11 6.88
CA LEU A 12 -0.50 6.96 5.99
C LEU A 12 -0.27 7.38 4.53
N ARG A 13 -1.13 8.28 4.02
CA ARG A 13 -1.03 8.79 2.64
C ARG A 13 0.33 9.41 2.35
N ASP A 14 0.84 10.23 3.27
CA ASP A 14 2.12 10.91 3.11
C ASP A 14 3.29 9.93 3.13
N THR A 15 3.22 8.89 3.95
CA THR A 15 4.22 7.82 4.01
C THR A 15 4.27 7.03 2.72
N LEU A 16 3.11 6.62 2.20
CA LEU A 16 3.03 5.90 0.93
C LEU A 16 3.46 6.78 -0.24
N THR A 17 3.10 8.06 -0.24
CA THR A 17 3.51 9.01 -1.29
C THR A 17 5.03 9.17 -1.33
N ARG A 18 5.69 9.24 -0.16
CA ARG A 18 7.16 9.27 -0.09
C ARG A 18 7.79 7.97 -0.59
N PHE A 19 7.22 6.82 -0.21
CA PHE A 19 7.68 5.53 -0.71
C PHE A 19 7.61 5.45 -2.24
N ILE A 20 6.46 5.81 -2.83
CA ILE A 20 6.28 5.78 -4.29
C ILE A 20 7.26 6.70 -5.01
N THR A 21 7.49 7.90 -4.48
CA THR A 21 8.38 8.88 -5.13
C THR A 21 9.85 8.53 -5.00
N LYS A 22 10.27 7.96 -3.86
CA LYS A 22 11.69 7.71 -3.57
C LYS A 22 12.15 6.30 -3.93
N ASP A 23 11.35 5.30 -3.55
CA ASP A 23 11.76 3.89 -3.56
C ASP A 23 11.10 3.11 -4.71
N TYR A 24 10.07 3.69 -5.36
CA TYR A 24 9.35 3.06 -6.47
C TYR A 24 9.33 3.89 -7.78
N PRO A 25 10.48 4.41 -8.26
CA PRO A 25 10.52 5.18 -9.50
C PRO A 25 10.15 4.33 -10.71
N PHE A 26 9.63 4.98 -11.77
CA PHE A 26 9.07 4.30 -12.94
C PHE A 26 10.01 3.30 -13.61
N GLU A 27 11.31 3.61 -13.73
CA GLU A 27 12.28 2.68 -14.33
C GLU A 27 12.55 1.45 -13.45
N ALA A 28 12.59 1.61 -12.12
CA ALA A 28 12.71 0.48 -11.20
C ALA A 28 11.48 -0.43 -11.30
N ARG A 29 10.27 0.18 -11.28
CA ARG A 29 9.00 -0.53 -11.54
C ARG A 29 9.05 -1.27 -12.87
N ARG A 30 9.52 -0.64 -13.95
CA ARG A 30 9.58 -1.25 -15.29
C ARG A 30 10.53 -2.45 -15.33
N ALA A 31 11.63 -2.41 -14.59
CA ALA A 31 12.53 -3.54 -14.44
C ALA A 31 11.87 -4.69 -13.67
N LEU A 32 11.17 -4.40 -12.56
CA LEU A 32 10.43 -5.39 -11.78
C LEU A 32 9.36 -6.11 -12.62
N ALA A 33 8.62 -5.38 -13.45
CA ALA A 33 7.59 -5.96 -14.33
C ALA A 33 8.14 -6.98 -15.33
N LYS A 34 9.44 -6.92 -15.65
CA LYS A 34 10.12 -7.87 -16.54
C LYS A 34 10.82 -9.02 -15.81
N SER A 35 10.86 -8.96 -14.48
CA SER A 35 11.44 -10.03 -13.67
C SER A 35 10.54 -11.27 -13.70
N ALA A 36 11.09 -12.43 -13.33
CA ALA A 36 10.36 -13.68 -13.31
C ALA A 36 9.14 -13.64 -12.35
N GLU A 37 9.23 -12.89 -11.25
CA GLU A 37 8.14 -12.76 -10.28
C GLU A 37 7.16 -11.65 -10.63
N GLY A 38 7.55 -10.70 -11.48
CA GLY A 38 6.73 -9.56 -11.89
C GLY A 38 6.57 -8.45 -10.84
N PHE A 39 7.09 -8.63 -9.62
CA PHE A 39 7.09 -7.64 -8.52
C PHE A 39 8.32 -7.81 -7.62
N SER A 40 8.50 -6.95 -6.61
CA SER A 40 9.60 -7.04 -5.65
C SER A 40 9.16 -7.69 -4.33
N ARG A 41 9.76 -8.83 -3.96
CA ARG A 41 9.59 -9.39 -2.60
C ARG A 41 10.08 -8.45 -1.50
N ALA A 42 11.08 -7.62 -1.78
CA ALA A 42 11.58 -6.66 -0.81
C ALA A 42 10.54 -5.57 -0.51
N HIS A 43 9.89 -5.02 -1.55
CA HIS A 43 8.79 -4.07 -1.36
C HIS A 43 7.59 -4.74 -0.70
N TRP A 44 7.27 -5.97 -1.08
CA TRP A 44 6.20 -6.73 -0.43
C TRP A 44 6.43 -6.92 1.07
N LYS A 45 7.68 -7.25 1.46
CA LYS A 45 8.07 -7.31 2.86
C LYS A 45 7.95 -5.93 3.53
N GLN A 46 8.39 -4.86 2.87
CA GLN A 46 8.25 -3.51 3.39
C GLN A 46 6.77 -3.12 3.61
N PHE A 47 5.84 -3.58 2.77
CA PHE A 47 4.41 -3.35 2.97
C PHE A 47 3.90 -4.07 4.21
N ALA A 48 4.39 -5.29 4.48
CA ALA A 48 4.10 -6.01 5.71
C ALA A 48 4.64 -5.27 6.94
N ASP A 49 5.88 -4.80 6.87
CA ASP A 49 6.55 -4.08 7.97
C ASP A 49 5.87 -2.73 8.26
N LEU A 50 5.24 -2.11 7.25
CA LEU A 50 4.40 -0.90 7.39
C LEU A 50 2.96 -1.20 7.88
N GLY A 51 2.59 -2.47 8.07
CA GLY A 51 1.26 -2.88 8.50
C GLY A 51 0.19 -2.87 7.40
N LEU A 52 0.54 -2.55 6.16
CA LEU A 52 -0.44 -2.41 5.06
C LEU A 52 -1.18 -3.72 4.79
N LEU A 53 -0.50 -4.86 4.91
CA LEU A 53 -1.09 -6.17 4.64
C LEU A 53 -2.07 -6.61 5.74
N ALA A 54 -2.01 -5.99 6.92
CA ALA A 54 -2.90 -6.25 8.05
C ALA A 54 -4.04 -5.21 8.12
N LEU A 55 -3.95 -4.13 7.33
CA LEU A 55 -4.76 -2.93 7.48
C LEU A 55 -6.28 -3.20 7.54
N PRO A 56 -6.92 -3.85 6.54
CA PRO A 56 -8.38 -3.99 6.54
C PRO A 56 -8.90 -5.11 7.45
N PHE A 57 -8.02 -5.90 8.06
CA PHE A 57 -8.44 -7.11 8.77
C PHE A 57 -8.75 -6.84 10.25
N PRO A 58 -9.59 -7.68 10.88
CA PRO A 58 -9.87 -7.55 12.31
C PRO A 58 -8.64 -7.83 13.18
N GLU A 59 -8.52 -7.11 14.30
CA GLU A 59 -7.45 -7.31 15.30
C GLU A 59 -7.38 -8.74 15.86
N ASP A 60 -8.52 -9.43 15.99
CA ASP A 60 -8.58 -10.83 16.46
C ASP A 60 -7.80 -11.80 15.56
N PHE A 61 -7.51 -11.40 14.32
CA PHE A 61 -6.69 -12.14 13.37
C PHE A 61 -5.29 -11.50 13.14
N GLY A 62 -4.89 -10.56 14.01
CA GLY A 62 -3.64 -9.79 13.87
C GLY A 62 -3.74 -8.64 12.85
N GLY A 63 -4.96 -8.21 12.52
CA GLY A 63 -5.24 -7.05 11.68
C GLY A 63 -5.21 -5.72 12.43
N MET A 64 -5.60 -4.64 11.76
CA MET A 64 -5.58 -3.27 12.31
C MET A 64 -6.96 -2.59 12.33
N ASN A 65 -8.04 -3.31 12.03
CA ASN A 65 -9.41 -2.77 11.99
C ASN A 65 -9.57 -1.54 11.05
N GLY A 66 -8.73 -1.44 10.02
CA GLY A 66 -8.77 -0.37 9.03
C GLY A 66 -10.09 -0.42 8.25
N ASN A 67 -10.63 0.76 7.97
CA ASN A 67 -11.91 0.89 7.29
C ASN A 67 -11.73 1.03 5.76
N ALA A 68 -12.85 1.20 5.05
CA ALA A 68 -12.86 1.35 3.60
C ALA A 68 -12.10 2.60 3.11
N VAL A 69 -12.09 3.70 3.89
CA VAL A 69 -11.35 4.93 3.55
C VAL A 69 -9.84 4.69 3.67
N ASP A 70 -9.40 3.95 4.69
CA ASP A 70 -7.98 3.62 4.86
C ASP A 70 -7.49 2.77 3.69
N THR A 71 -8.26 1.75 3.30
CA THR A 71 -7.94 0.90 2.14
C THR A 71 -7.97 1.70 0.83
N MET A 72 -8.94 2.60 0.66
CA MET A 72 -9.03 3.51 -0.48
C MET A 72 -7.77 4.38 -0.59
N LEU A 73 -7.28 4.94 0.51
CA LEU A 73 -6.07 5.78 0.53
C LEU A 73 -4.82 5.00 0.10
N VAL A 74 -4.68 3.76 0.55
CA VAL A 74 -3.59 2.87 0.09
C VAL A 74 -3.69 2.67 -1.42
N MET A 75 -4.87 2.30 -1.91
CA MET A 75 -5.10 2.01 -3.32
C MET A 75 -4.94 3.24 -4.23
N GLU A 76 -5.39 4.41 -3.80
CA GLU A 76 -5.17 5.66 -4.54
C GLU A 76 -3.68 5.92 -4.71
N THR A 77 -2.91 5.77 -3.63
CA THR A 77 -1.47 6.03 -3.65
C THR A 77 -0.71 4.98 -4.46
N PHE A 78 -1.09 3.70 -4.33
CA PHE A 78 -0.52 2.61 -5.13
C PHE A 78 -0.83 2.77 -6.62
N GLY A 79 -2.02 3.27 -6.96
CA GLY A 79 -2.40 3.62 -8.33
C GLY A 79 -1.46 4.66 -8.96
N ARG A 80 -1.06 5.69 -8.19
CA ARG A 80 -0.10 6.72 -8.67
C ARG A 80 1.26 6.13 -9.05
N GLY A 81 1.70 5.09 -8.36
CA GLY A 81 2.97 4.40 -8.62
C GLY A 81 2.88 3.23 -9.60
N LEU A 82 1.66 2.83 -10.02
CA LEU A 82 1.43 1.58 -10.76
C LEU A 82 2.12 0.38 -10.08
N VAL A 83 1.94 0.29 -8.75
CA VAL A 83 2.49 -0.75 -7.87
C VAL A 83 2.16 -2.13 -8.43
N LEU A 84 3.15 -3.02 -8.44
CA LEU A 84 3.05 -4.34 -9.08
C LEU A 84 2.76 -5.44 -8.07
N GLU A 85 3.13 -5.18 -6.82
CA GLU A 85 2.92 -6.07 -5.70
C GLU A 85 1.43 -6.43 -5.56
N PRO A 86 1.12 -7.68 -5.17
CA PRO A 86 -0.22 -8.25 -5.30
C PRO A 86 -1.20 -7.78 -4.21
N TYR A 87 -1.15 -6.51 -3.81
CA TYR A 87 -1.98 -5.94 -2.73
C TYR A 87 -3.47 -6.09 -3.02
N LEU A 88 -3.92 -5.64 -4.21
CA LEU A 88 -5.32 -5.73 -4.61
C LEU A 88 -5.84 -7.17 -4.59
N ALA A 89 -5.05 -8.11 -5.11
CA ALA A 89 -5.47 -9.50 -5.26
C ALA A 89 -5.46 -10.28 -3.92
N THR A 90 -4.82 -9.76 -2.87
CA THR A 90 -4.59 -10.51 -1.62
C THR A 90 -5.14 -9.83 -0.37
N VAL A 91 -5.27 -8.51 -0.35
CA VAL A 91 -5.63 -7.73 0.85
C VAL A 91 -7.01 -7.10 0.72
N VAL A 92 -7.43 -6.72 -0.48
CA VAL A 92 -8.75 -6.08 -0.70
C VAL A 92 -9.82 -7.16 -0.82
N VAL A 93 -10.83 -7.10 0.07
CA VAL A 93 -11.96 -8.04 0.17
C VAL A 93 -13.30 -7.38 -0.14
#